data_AF-A0A0V8QE70-F1
#
_entry.id   AF-A0A0V8QE70-F1
#
_cell.length_a   1.000
_cell.length_b   1.000
_cell.length_c   1.000
_cell.angle_alpha   90.00
_cell.angle_beta   90.00
_cell.angle_gamma   90.00
#
_symmetry.space_group_name_H-M   'P 1'
#
loop_
_entity.id
_entity.type
_entity.pdbx_description
1 polymer ?
#
loop_
_entity_poly.entity_id
_entity_poly.type
_entity_poly.pdbx_seq_one_letter_code
_entity_poly.pdbx_strand_id
1 'polypeptide(L)' 'MKYNHYIVIFENGRTVFTTCLNEDEAEILAKAIMIQNGLTREVKSIKKTTNISDMADTDFIA' A
#
# COMPACT_ATOMS: atom_id res chain seq x y z
N MET A 1 13.95 -14.71 4.72
CA MET A 1 12.52 -14.40 4.43
C MET A 1 12.48 -13.46 3.25
N LYS A 2 11.61 -13.70 2.26
CA LYS A 2 11.56 -12.89 1.02
C LYS A 2 10.43 -11.87 1.17
N TYR A 3 10.76 -10.59 1.18
CA TYR A 3 9.77 -9.53 1.20
C TYR A 3 9.07 -9.44 -0.16
N ASN A 4 7.78 -9.11 -0.11
CA ASN A 4 6.93 -8.88 -1.27
C ASN A 4 6.56 -7.39 -1.30
N HIS A 5 6.37 -6.85 -2.51
CA HIS A 5 5.85 -5.50 -2.65
C HIS A 5 4.36 -5.53 -2.89
N TYR A 6 3.66 -4.61 -2.25
CA TYR A 6 2.21 -4.49 -2.32
C TYR A 6 1.83 -3.05 -2.60
N ILE A 7 0.83 -2.89 -3.45
CA ILE A 7 0.17 -1.62 -3.74
C ILE A 7 -1.24 -1.73 -3.19
N VAL A 8 -1.54 -0.93 -2.18
CA VAL A 8 -2.85 -0.85 -1.55
C VAL A 8 -3.57 0.37 -2.11
N ILE A 9 -4.70 0.13 -2.78
CA ILE A 9 -5.53 1.16 -3.37
C ILE A 9 -6.72 1.40 -2.44
N PHE A 10 -6.95 2.65 -2.07
CA PHE A 10 -8.05 3.07 -1.21
C PHE A 10 -9.23 3.60 -2.04
N GLU A 11 -10.43 3.61 -1.45
CA GLU A 11 -11.65 4.09 -2.10
C GLU A 11 -11.58 5.56 -2.53
N ASN A 12 -10.75 6.38 -1.85
CA ASN A 12 -10.51 7.76 -2.23
C ASN A 12 -9.56 7.93 -3.43
N GLY A 13 -9.17 6.83 -4.09
CA GLY A 13 -8.28 6.83 -5.25
C GLY A 13 -6.80 6.92 -4.91
N ARG A 14 -6.43 7.07 -3.64
CA ARG A 14 -5.03 7.07 -3.22
C ARG A 14 -4.46 5.66 -3.17
N THR A 15 -3.17 5.59 -3.39
CA THR A 15 -2.40 4.35 -3.42
C THR A 15 -1.26 4.44 -2.44
N VAL A 16 -1.02 3.37 -1.70
CA VAL A 16 0.10 3.24 -0.78
C VAL A 16 0.92 2.04 -1.20
N PHE A 17 2.20 2.28 -1.47
CA PHE A 17 3.16 1.21 -1.72
C PHE A 17 3.79 0.77 -0.41
N THR A 18 3.85 -0.54 -0.17
CA THR A 18 4.44 -1.10 1.04
C THR A 18 5.18 -2.40 0.75
N THR A 19 6.22 -2.69 1.53
CA THR A 19 7.05 -3.89 1.38
C THR A 19 6.91 -4.75 2.63
N CYS A 20 6.23 -5.89 2.51
CA CYS A 20 5.80 -6.73 3.65
C CYS A 20 5.94 -8.22 3.35
N LEU A 21 5.72 -9.07 4.35
CA LEU A 21 5.78 -10.51 4.15
C LEU A 21 4.50 -11.04 3.49
N ASN A 22 3.34 -10.48 3.86
CA ASN A 22 2.02 -10.91 3.40
C ASN A 22 1.09 -9.71 3.15
N GLU A 23 -0.13 -10.00 2.66
CA GLU A 23 -1.16 -9.00 2.34
C GLU A 23 -1.75 -8.35 3.60
N ASP A 24 -1.90 -9.10 4.70
CA ASP A 24 -2.44 -8.58 5.95
C ASP A 24 -1.56 -7.46 6.55
N GLU A 25 -0.24 -7.67 6.57
CA GLU A 25 0.74 -6.66 6.99
C GLU A 25 0.69 -5.43 6.08
N ALA A 26 0.58 -5.65 4.76
CA ALA A 26 0.50 -4.58 3.79
C ALA A 26 -0.75 -3.70 4.02
N GLU A 27 -1.89 -4.32 4.30
CA GLU A 27 -3.14 -3.61 4.60
C GLU A 27 -3.03 -2.79 5.89
N ILE A 28 -2.49 -3.39 6.96
CA ILE A 28 -2.32 -2.73 8.25
C ILE A 28 -1.43 -1.50 8.13
N LEU A 29 -0.28 -1.64 7.47
CA LEU A 29 0.68 -0.54 7.27
C LEU A 29 0.09 0.57 6.40
N ALA A 30 -0.58 0.20 5.30
CA ALA A 30 -1.23 1.17 4.44
C ALA A 30 -2.34 1.94 5.17
N LYS A 31 -3.18 1.24 5.97
CA LYS A 31 -4.21 1.87 6.79
C LYS A 31 -3.60 2.80 7.83
N ALA A 32 -2.48 2.43 8.47
CA ALA A 32 -1.81 3.28 9.45
C ALA A 32 -1.37 4.62 8.84
N ILE A 33 -0.80 4.59 7.64
CA ILE A 33 -0.41 5.81 6.90
C ILE A 33 -1.63 6.66 6.56
N MET A 34 -2.71 6.06 6.06
CA MET A 34 -3.94 6.81 5.76
C MET A 34 -4.54 7.46 7.00
N ILE A 35 -4.51 6.78 8.15
CA ILE A 35 -4.96 7.32 9.45
C ILE A 35 -4.12 8.52 9.87
N GLN A 36 -2.79 8.42 9.79
CA GLN A 36 -1.89 9.53 10.13
C GLN A 36 -2.16 10.78 9.28
N ASN A 37 -2.58 10.58 8.03
CA ASN A 37 -2.95 11.66 7.12
C ASN A 37 -4.41 12.14 7.27
N GLY A 38 -5.19 11.57 8.19
CA GLY A 38 -6.61 11.92 8.37
C GLY A 38 -7.50 11.50 7.19
N LEU A 39 -7.08 10.48 6.42
CA LEU A 39 -7.75 10.02 5.21
C LEU A 39 -8.59 8.74 5.46
N THR A 40 -9.29 8.29 4.43
CA THR A 40 -10.13 7.07 4.50
C THR A 40 -9.31 5.82 4.81
N ARG A 41 -9.92 4.90 5.56
CA ARG A 41 -9.35 3.59 5.90
C ARG A 41 -9.84 2.49 4.96
N GLU A 42 -10.79 2.79 4.08
CA GLU A 42 -11.41 1.80 3.22
C GLU A 42 -10.50 1.44 2.06
N VAL A 43 -10.00 0.21 2.12
CA VAL A 43 -9.19 -0.39 1.07
C VAL A 43 -10.11 -0.93 0.00
N LYS A 44 -9.86 -0.50 -1.23
CA LYS A 44 -10.57 -0.96 -2.42
C LYS A 44 -9.97 -2.24 -2.98
N SER A 45 -8.64 -2.30 -3.06
CA SER A 45 -7.94 -3.48 -3.56
C SER A 45 -6.47 -3.50 -3.14
N ILE A 46 -5.92 -4.69 -2.96
CA ILE A 46 -4.49 -4.91 -2.72
C ILE A 46 -3.92 -5.65 -3.94
N LYS A 47 -2.80 -5.18 -4.46
CA LYS A 47 -2.08 -5.83 -5.56
C LYS A 47 -0.67 -6.15 -5.14
N LYS A 48 -0.28 -7.42 -5.29
CA LYS A 48 1.12 -7.82 -5.17
C LYS A 48 1.87 -7.45 -6.45
N THR A 49 2.99 -6.75 -6.33
CA THR A 49 3.90 -6.48 -7.44
C THR A 49 5.29 -7.00 -7.10
N THR A 50 6.03 -7.43 -8.12
CA THR A 50 7.46 -7.71 -8.04
C THR A 50 8.29 -6.63 -8.74
N ASN A 51 7.61 -5.59 -9.25
CA ASN A 51 8.21 -4.58 -10.10
C ASN A 51 8.16 -3.22 -9.39
N ILE A 52 9.33 -2.75 -8.93
CA ILE A 52 9.51 -1.42 -8.32
C ILE A 52 9.10 -0.29 -9.28
N SER A 53 9.10 -0.53 -10.59
CA SER A 53 8.65 0.44 -11.59
C SER A 53 7.16 0.83 -11.47
N ASP A 54 6.32 0.03 -10.80
CA ASP A 54 4.92 0.40 -10.51
C ASP A 54 4.80 1.51 -9.44
N MET A 55 5.91 1.89 -8.78
CA MET A 55 5.96 3.02 -7.84
C MET A 55 5.81 4.38 -8.53
N ALA A 56 5.98 4.46 -9.85
CA ALA A 56 6.07 5.73 -10.57
C ALA A 56 4.76 6.55 -10.57
N ASP A 57 3.62 5.91 -10.31
CA ASP A 57 2.28 6.54 -10.27
C ASP A 57 1.64 6.48 -8.87
N THR A 58 2.41 6.22 -7.81
CA THR A 58 1.91 6.10 -6.44
C THR A 58 2.68 7.01 -5.50
N ASP A 59 1.98 7.72 -4.60
CA ASP A 59 2.58 8.53 -3.54
C ASP A 59 3.47 7.63 -2.66
N PHE A 60 4.76 7.57 -2.99
CA PHE A 60 5.74 6.74 -2.32
C PHE A 60 6.18 7.42 -1.02
N ILE A 61 6.04 6.73 0.11
CA ILE A 61 6.71 7.12 1.35
C ILE A 61 7.62 5.95 1.75
N ALA A 62 8.92 6.25 1.77
CA ALA A 62 10.00 5.34 2.11
C ALA A 62 9.95 4.87 3.58
#